data_AF-A0A178M5C8-F1
#
_entry.id   AF-A0A178M5C8-F1
#
_cell.length_a   1.000
_cell.length_b   1.000
_cell.length_c   1.000
_cell.angle_alpha   90.00
_cell.angle_beta   90.00
_cell.angle_gamma   90.00
#
_symmetry.space_group_name_H-M   'P 1'
#
loop_
_entity.id
_entity.type
_entity.pdbx_description
1 polymer ?
#
loop_
_entity_poly.entity_id
_entity_poly.type
_entity_poly.pdbx_seq_one_letter_code
_entity_poly.pdbx_strand_id
1 'polypeptide(L)' 'MYSVSHPDPLVRRNIDIAIGIIVGRRRCSEDQAFREIASVAHKTGCPLGETADALIAFARVDQPHARCADRTWADLF' A
#
# COMPACT_ATOMS: atom_id res chain seq x y z
N MET A 1 17.74 18.79 -21.32
CA MET A 1 17.29 18.96 -19.92
C MET A 1 16.55 17.70 -19.53
N TYR A 2 17.20 16.82 -18.78
CA TYR A 2 16.56 15.63 -18.22
C TYR A 2 15.69 16.13 -17.07
N SER A 3 14.38 16.13 -17.25
CA SER A 3 13.45 16.31 -16.14
C SER A 3 13.64 15.07 -15.25
N VAL A 4 14.29 15.25 -14.10
CA VAL A 4 14.20 14.27 -13.02
C VAL A 4 12.73 14.27 -12.63
N SER A 5 12.00 13.26 -13.11
CA SER A 5 10.71 12.89 -12.53
C SER A 5 11.01 12.59 -11.07
N HIS A 6 10.79 13.58 -10.19
CA HIS A 6 10.73 13.31 -8.77
C HIS A 6 9.66 12.23 -8.62
N PRO A 7 10.02 11.00 -8.18
CA PRO A 7 8.99 10.00 -7.93
C PRO A 7 8.02 10.64 -6.95
N ASP A 8 6.77 10.75 -7.39
CA ASP A 8 5.75 11.49 -6.68
C ASP A 8 5.77 11.04 -5.21
N PRO A 9 5.91 11.97 -4.25
CA PRO A 9 6.03 11.60 -2.83
C PRO A 9 4.82 10.79 -2.36
N LEU A 10 3.68 10.99 -3.01
CA LEU A 10 2.46 10.20 -2.82
C LEU A 10 2.63 8.74 -3.26
N VAL A 11 3.29 8.51 -4.40
CA VAL A 11 3.54 7.16 -4.94
C VAL A 11 4.49 6.39 -4.04
N ARG A 12 5.58 7.02 -3.57
CA ARG A 12 6.50 6.41 -2.60
C ARG A 12 5.78 6.03 -1.31
N ARG A 13 5.01 6.97 -0.73
CA ARG A 13 4.24 6.72 0.47
C ARG A 13 3.22 5.59 0.29
N ASN A 14 2.53 5.51 -0.83
CA ASN A 14 1.59 4.42 -1.10
C ASN A 14 2.30 3.07 -1.20
N ILE A 15 3.49 3.02 -1.81
CA ILE A 15 4.31 1.81 -1.85
C ILE A 15 4.72 1.39 -0.43
N ASP A 16 5.19 2.32 0.40
CA ASP A 16 5.58 2.03 1.79
C ASP A 16 4.40 1.49 2.63
N ILE A 17 3.21 2.06 2.47
CA ILE A 17 1.99 1.57 3.14
C ILE A 17 1.63 0.16 2.65
N ALA A 18 1.67 -0.06 1.33
CA ALA A 18 1.40 -1.37 0.74
C ALA A 18 2.37 -2.45 1.25
N ILE A 19 3.67 -2.12 1.37
CA ILE A 19 4.68 -2.98 1.99
C ILE A 19 4.29 -3.29 3.44
N GLY A 20 3.99 -2.27 4.24
CA GLY A 20 3.59 -2.43 5.64
C GLY A 20 2.37 -3.34 5.82
N ILE A 21 1.39 -3.26 4.92
CA ILE A 21 0.23 -4.16 4.90
C ILE A 21 0.67 -5.61 4.68
N ILE A 22 1.48 -5.89 3.66
CA ILE A 22 1.93 -7.27 3.37
C ILE A 22 2.79 -7.82 4.51
N VAL A 23 3.72 -7.03 5.04
CA VAL A 23 4.55 -7.40 6.20
C VAL A 23 3.68 -7.73 7.40
N GLY A 24 2.69 -6.90 7.71
CA GLY A 24 1.77 -7.10 8.83
C GLY A 24 0.94 -8.39 8.69
N ARG A 25 0.52 -8.73 7.47
CA ARG A 25 -0.31 -9.92 7.21
C ARG A 25 0.48 -11.22 7.09
N ARG A 26 1.62 -11.19 6.41
CA ARG A 26 2.42 -12.38 6.09
C ARG A 26 3.61 -12.60 7.02
N ARG A 27 3.91 -11.65 7.92
CA ARG A 27 5.07 -11.69 8.83
C ARG A 27 6.40 -11.90 8.07
N CYS A 28 6.51 -11.28 6.91
CA CYS A 28 7.70 -11.32 6.06
C CYS A 28 8.53 -10.03 6.15
N SER A 29 9.73 -10.04 5.57
CA SER A 29 10.58 -8.85 5.47
C SER A 29 10.05 -7.86 4.43
N GLU A 30 10.36 -6.57 4.59
CA GLU A 30 9.98 -5.49 3.67
C GLU A 30 10.41 -5.76 2.22
N ASP A 31 11.61 -6.28 2.02
CA ASP A 31 12.12 -6.65 0.69
C ASP A 31 11.29 -7.77 0.03
N GLN A 32 10.83 -8.75 0.81
CA GLN A 32 9.98 -9.82 0.30
C GLN A 32 8.59 -9.28 -0.06
N ALA A 33 8.03 -8.39 0.77
CA ALA A 33 6.78 -7.70 0.48
C ALA A 33 6.86 -6.83 -0.78
N PHE A 34 7.94 -6.06 -0.93
CA PHE A 34 8.18 -5.26 -2.14
C PHE A 34 8.28 -6.13 -3.40
N ARG A 35 9.02 -7.25 -3.32
CA ARG A 35 9.11 -8.21 -4.43
C ARG A 35 7.75 -8.80 -4.83
N GLU A 36 6.86 -9.04 -3.88
CA GLU A 36 5.50 -9.47 -4.20
C GLU A 36 4.73 -8.39 -4.98
N ILE A 37 4.76 -7.13 -4.53
CA ILE A 37 4.11 -6.01 -5.23
C ILE A 37 4.68 -5.85 -6.65
N ALA A 38 6.00 -5.89 -6.78
CA ALA A 38 6.69 -5.79 -8.07
C ALA A 38 6.35 -6.97 -9.00
N SER A 39 6.23 -8.19 -8.46
CA SER A 39 5.82 -9.38 -9.21
C SER A 39 4.39 -9.25 -9.73
N VAL A 40 3.47 -8.73 -8.92
CA VAL A 40 2.09 -8.47 -9.35
C VAL A 40 2.05 -7.40 -10.43
N ALA A 41 2.70 -6.26 -10.22
CA ALA A 41 2.79 -5.18 -11.21
C ALA A 41 3.35 -5.67 -12.55
N HIS A 42 4.41 -6.48 -12.53
CA HIS A 42 4.99 -7.07 -13.73
C HIS A 42 4.03 -8.06 -14.43
N LYS A 43 3.27 -8.85 -13.68
CA LYS A 43 2.30 -9.81 -14.24
C LYS A 43 1.07 -9.14 -14.84
N THR A 44 0.60 -8.05 -14.23
CA THR A 44 -0.60 -7.33 -14.69
C THR A 44 -0.28 -6.25 -15.72
N GLY A 45 0.99 -5.84 -15.83
CA GLY A 45 1.40 -4.70 -16.64
C GLY A 45 1.00 -3.35 -16.03
N CYS A 46 0.49 -3.35 -14.79
CA CYS A 46 0.13 -2.13 -14.07
C CYS A 46 1.38 -1.46 -13.48
N PRO A 47 1.43 -0.12 -13.42
CA PRO A 47 2.49 0.56 -12.71
C PRO A 47 2.45 0.24 -11.21
N LEU A 48 3.62 0.27 -10.57
CA LEU A 48 3.80 -0.11 -9.17
C LEU A 48 2.94 0.74 -8.22
N GLY A 49 2.81 2.04 -8.52
CA GLY A 49 1.99 2.98 -7.75
C GLY A 49 0.50 2.63 -7.76
N GLU A 50 -0.05 2.30 -8.93
CA GLU A 50 -1.47 1.87 -9.03
C GLU A 50 -1.69 0.50 -8.41
N THR A 51 -0.71 -0.40 -8.51
CA THR A 51 -0.75 -1.71 -7.84
C THR A 51 -0.78 -1.54 -6.32
N ALA A 52 0.04 -0.62 -5.78
CA ALA A 52 0.05 -0.28 -4.36
C ALA A 52 -1.27 0.37 -3.91
N ASP A 53 -1.82 1.30 -4.70
CA ASP A 53 -3.09 1.96 -4.40
C ASP A 53 -4.26 0.94 -4.36
N ALA A 54 -4.34 0.07 -5.36
CA ALA A 54 -5.32 -1.01 -5.42
C ALA A 54 -5.21 -1.96 -4.21
N LEU A 55 -3.98 -2.29 -3.78
CA LEU A 55 -3.76 -3.11 -2.59
C LEU A 55 -4.24 -2.42 -1.31
N ILE A 56 -3.98 -1.12 -1.16
CA ILE A 56 -4.44 -0.33 -0.01
C ILE A 56 -5.97 -0.28 0.02
N ALA A 57 -6.60 -0.02 -1.12
CA ALA A 57 -8.06 -0.01 -1.23
C ALA A 57 -8.67 -1.37 -0.84
N PHE A 58 -8.09 -2.47 -1.34
CA PHE A 58 -8.50 -3.83 -0.96
C PHE A 58 -8.34 -4.09 0.53
N ALA A 59 -7.19 -3.72 1.12
CA ALA A 59 -6.92 -3.91 2.53
C ALA A 59 -7.86 -3.10 3.45
N ARG A 60 -8.35 -1.94 3.00
CA ARG A 60 -9.35 -1.15 3.74
C ARG A 60 -10.71 -1.85 3.82
N VAL A 61 -11.14 -2.48 2.73
CA VAL A 61 -12.43 -3.20 2.67
C VAL A 61 -12.40 -4.45 3.57
N ASP A 62 -11.23 -5.08 3.70
CA ASP A 62 -11.04 -6.34 4.43
C ASP A 62 -10.83 -6.17 5.95
N GLN A 63 -11.08 -4.99 6.51
CA GLN A 63 -10.90 -4.70 7.94
C GLN A 63 -12.20 -4.88 8.74
N PRO A 64 -12.46 -6.05 9.37
CA PRO A 64 -13.69 -6.31 10.13
C PRO A 64 -13.88 -5.36 11.35
N HIS A 65 -12.80 -4.75 11.82
CA HIS A 65 -12.81 -3.85 12.98
C HIS A 65 -12.78 -2.36 12.61
N ALA A 66 -12.94 -1.99 11.34
CA ALA A 66 -13.03 -0.58 10.95
C ALA A 66 -14.12 0.18 11.74
N ARG A 67 -15.25 -0.50 12.05
CA ARG A 67 -16.31 0.05 12.91
C ARG A 67 -15.93 0.19 14.40
N CYS A 68 -14.98 -0.60 14.89
CA CYS A 68 -14.54 -0.53 16.30
C CYS A 68 -13.57 0.63 16.52
N ALA A 69 -12.74 0.95 15.52
CA ALA A 69 -11.86 2.11 15.54
C ALA A 69 -12.64 3.43 15.52
N ASP A 70 -13.71 3.48 14.72
CA ASP A 70 -14.63 4.62 14.65
C ASP A 70 -15.12 5.01 16.05
N ARG A 71 -15.51 4.04 16.87
CA ARG A 71 -16.06 4.31 18.21
C ARG A 71 -15.05 4.91 19.21
N THR A 72 -13.75 4.67 19.03
CA THR A 72 -12.71 5.14 19.95
C THR A 72 -12.15 6.50 19.55
N TRP A 73 -12.16 6.82 18.26
CA TRP A 73 -11.58 8.05 17.71
C TRP A 73 -12.58 8.94 16.98
N ALA A 74 -13.88 8.65 17.06
CA ALA A 74 -14.95 9.48 16.48
C ALA A 74 -14.93 10.93 16.97
N ASP A 75 -14.47 11.19 18.20
CA ASP A 75 -14.38 12.55 18.76
C ASP A 75 -13.24 13.40 18.16
N LEU A 76 -12.35 12.79 17.37
CA LEU A 76 -11.25 13.49 16.71
C LEU A 76 -11.63 14.07 15.33
N PHE A 77 -12.87 13.89 14.86
CA PHE A 77 -13.39 14.35 13.57
C PHE A 77 -14.81 14.92 13.71
#